data_AF-A0A5J4RSA9-F1
#
_entry.id   AF-A0A5J4RSA9-F1
#
_cell.length_a   1.000
_cell.length_b   1.000
_cell.length_c   1.000
_cell.angle_alpha   90.00
_cell.angle_beta   90.00
_cell.angle_gamma   90.00
#
_symmetry.space_group_name_H-M   'P 1'
#
loop_
_entity.id
_entity.type
_entity.pdbx_description
1 polymer ?
#
loop_
_entity_poly.entity_id
_entity_poly.type
_entity_poly.pdbx_seq_one_letter_code
_entity_poly.pdbx_strand_id
1 'polypeptide(L)'
;MPHLQEKAIKGEYKDESELMQDLMRVMCYTTAKDGSAMYMVKQWDSATEINTISYMSEQNVRSLLNKVIWKKNKKTYDIFHEFNHLFHKIGIKFYSKNPNEFSIFQGLKYNVLEQIDMSIIEQFLGLVKDTIAADDEVVYEYILNWLAWIVQNIGEKSGVSPVLIGTQGIGKTMFTNAICELFAGYSVPNISSMELLTGTYNQLIEDKVFAVPNELRNIGDGSNKQSNSDKLKTLITEKYIAIRQKYIPEHMT
;
A
#
# COMPACT_ATOMS: atom_id res chain seq x y z
N MET A 1 -13.52 4.29 8.49
CA MET A 1 -14.68 5.23 8.44
C MET A 1 -16.05 4.63 8.75
N PRO A 2 -16.45 3.43 8.29
CA PRO A 2 -17.80 2.88 8.52
C PRO A 2 -18.20 2.86 10.01
N HIS A 3 -17.29 2.41 10.88
CA HIS A 3 -17.51 2.39 12.33
C HIS A 3 -17.76 3.78 12.94
N LEU A 4 -17.11 4.83 12.42
CA LEU A 4 -17.26 6.22 12.90
C LEU A 4 -18.63 6.78 12.50
N GLN A 5 -19.08 6.46 11.29
CA GLN A 5 -20.43 6.80 10.81
C GLN A 5 -21.50 6.05 11.60
N GLU A 6 -21.34 4.74 11.82
CA GLU A 6 -22.28 3.95 12.61
C GLU A 6 -22.38 4.43 14.05
N LYS A 7 -21.24 4.66 14.72
CA LYS A 7 -21.19 5.17 16.09
C LYS A 7 -21.84 6.56 16.22
N ALA A 8 -21.64 7.42 15.22
CA ALA A 8 -22.30 8.72 15.15
C ALA A 8 -23.81 8.62 14.89
N ILE A 9 -24.25 7.77 13.96
CA ILE A 9 -25.67 7.52 13.66
C ILE A 9 -26.39 6.98 14.90
N LYS A 10 -25.75 6.07 15.63
CA LYS A 10 -26.28 5.50 16.88
C LYS A 10 -26.22 6.49 18.06
N GLY A 11 -25.58 7.65 17.90
CA GLY A 11 -25.47 8.67 18.94
C GLY A 11 -24.59 8.24 20.13
N GLU A 12 -23.69 7.29 19.92
CA GLU A 12 -22.89 6.63 20.95
C GLU A 12 -21.72 7.49 21.44
N TYR A 13 -21.37 8.56 20.73
CA TYR A 13 -20.36 9.53 21.18
C TYR A 13 -20.85 10.28 22.42
N LYS A 14 -20.08 10.15 23.51
CA LYS A 14 -20.36 10.82 24.79
C LYS A 14 -20.14 12.33 24.67
N ASP A 15 -19.02 12.73 24.08
CA ASP A 15 -18.58 14.12 23.92
C ASP A 15 -17.76 14.34 22.63
N GLU A 16 -17.33 15.59 22.41
CA GLU A 16 -16.47 15.96 21.26
C GLU A 16 -15.08 15.32 21.33
N SER A 17 -14.56 15.05 22.54
CA SER A 17 -13.22 14.47 22.74
C SER A 17 -13.17 13.04 22.23
N GLU A 18 -14.19 12.23 22.51
CA GLU A 18 -14.29 10.86 22.02
C GLU A 18 -14.38 10.80 20.48
N LEU A 19 -15.17 11.69 19.88
CA LEU A 19 -15.24 11.83 18.42
C LEU A 19 -13.86 12.21 17.84
N MET A 20 -13.16 13.14 18.50
CA MET A 20 -11.85 13.59 18.04
C MET A 20 -10.79 12.49 18.10
N GLN A 21 -10.76 11.72 19.20
CA GLN A 21 -9.85 10.59 19.34
C GLN A 21 -10.08 9.53 18.24
N ASP A 22 -11.35 9.23 17.93
CA ASP A 22 -11.68 8.29 16.86
C ASP A 22 -11.32 8.86 15.47
N LEU A 23 -11.54 10.15 15.24
CA LEU A 23 -11.13 10.82 13.99
C LEU A 23 -9.60 10.78 13.81
N MET A 24 -8.82 11.07 14.85
CA MET A 24 -7.35 11.04 14.82
C MET A 24 -6.79 9.64 14.52
N ARG A 25 -7.56 8.57 14.78
CA ARG A 25 -7.19 7.19 14.42
C ARG A 25 -7.45 6.85 12.96
N VAL A 26 -8.33 7.60 12.28
CA VAL A 26 -8.77 7.29 10.91
C VAL A 26 -8.34 8.31 9.88
N MET A 27 -7.90 9.50 10.27
CA MET A 27 -7.41 10.49 9.31
C MET A 27 -6.34 11.40 9.89
N CYS A 28 -5.51 11.93 9.01
CA CYS A 28 -4.56 13.01 9.27
C CYS A 28 -4.28 13.76 7.96
N TYR A 29 -3.47 14.81 8.00
CA TYR A 29 -3.02 15.49 6.78
C TYR A 29 -1.57 15.98 6.90
N THR A 30 -0.95 16.22 5.76
CA THR A 30 0.34 16.89 5.62
C THR A 30 0.20 18.06 4.64
N THR A 31 1.18 18.95 4.65
CA THR A 31 1.31 20.00 3.63
C THR A 31 2.02 19.43 2.40
N ALA A 32 1.38 19.52 1.23
CA ALA A 32 1.96 19.15 -0.06
C ALA A 32 2.96 20.23 -0.55
N LYS A 33 3.74 19.90 -1.59
CA LYS A 33 4.77 20.82 -2.14
C LYS A 33 4.20 22.14 -2.67
N ASP A 34 2.96 22.14 -3.16
CA ASP A 34 2.25 23.31 -3.65
C ASP A 34 1.57 24.14 -2.54
N GLY A 35 1.75 23.74 -1.27
CA GLY A 35 1.15 24.38 -0.09
C GLY A 35 -0.28 23.91 0.22
N SER A 36 -0.87 23.03 -0.59
CA SER A 36 -2.19 22.46 -0.31
C SER A 36 -2.15 21.40 0.79
N ALA A 37 -3.26 21.18 1.47
CA ALA A 37 -3.39 20.08 2.42
C ALA A 37 -3.70 18.76 1.70
N MET A 38 -2.86 17.75 1.92
CA MET A 38 -3.07 16.38 1.44
C MET A 38 -3.52 15.51 2.60
N TYR A 39 -4.73 14.98 2.51
CA TYR A 39 -5.34 14.19 3.58
C TYR A 39 -5.14 12.71 3.34
N MET A 40 -4.81 11.97 4.41
CA MET A 40 -4.75 10.52 4.43
C MET A 40 -5.91 10.02 5.27
N VAL A 41 -6.77 9.19 4.67
CA VAL A 41 -7.94 8.64 5.33
C VAL A 41 -7.88 7.12 5.27
N LYS A 42 -7.99 6.49 6.44
CA LYS A 42 -8.08 5.05 6.60
C LYS A 42 -9.43 4.54 6.10
N GLN A 43 -9.39 3.63 5.13
CA GLN A 43 -10.55 3.00 4.52
C GLN A 43 -10.47 1.49 4.64
N TRP A 44 -11.61 0.85 4.85
CA TRP A 44 -11.70 -0.60 4.79
C TRP A 44 -11.74 -1.02 3.33
N ASP A 45 -10.83 -1.89 2.93
CA ASP A 45 -10.81 -2.51 1.61
C ASP A 45 -11.37 -3.93 1.72
N SER A 46 -12.57 -4.12 1.16
CA SER A 46 -13.26 -5.41 1.18
C SER A 46 -12.55 -6.49 0.35
N ALA A 47 -11.69 -6.13 -0.61
CA ALA A 47 -10.98 -7.11 -1.43
C ALA A 47 -9.79 -7.71 -0.67
N THR A 48 -9.09 -6.89 0.12
CA THR A 48 -7.90 -7.32 0.88
C THR A 48 -8.20 -7.62 2.35
N GLU A 49 -9.41 -7.27 2.82
CA GLU A 49 -9.87 -7.42 4.20
C GLU A 49 -8.97 -6.72 5.22
N ILE A 50 -8.34 -5.62 4.80
CA ILE A 50 -7.56 -4.77 5.68
C ILE A 50 -7.94 -3.31 5.51
N ASN A 51 -7.45 -2.48 6.43
CA ASN A 51 -7.56 -1.04 6.27
C ASN A 51 -6.40 -0.50 5.43
N THR A 52 -6.70 0.15 4.31
CA THR A 52 -5.75 0.85 3.45
C THR A 52 -5.82 2.36 3.67
N ILE A 53 -4.83 3.09 3.14
CA ILE A 53 -4.79 4.55 3.20
C ILE A 53 -5.23 5.11 1.85
N SER A 54 -6.17 6.05 1.88
CA SER A 54 -6.61 6.78 0.70
C SER A 54 -6.22 8.25 0.82
N TYR A 55 -5.65 8.78 -0.25
CA TYR A 55 -5.34 10.20 -0.38
C TYR A 55 -6.59 10.96 -0.82
N MET A 56 -6.87 12.09 -0.18
CA MET A 56 -8.04 12.91 -0.47
C MET A 56 -7.70 14.40 -0.51
N SER A 57 -8.43 15.12 -1.36
CA SER A 57 -8.47 16.58 -1.31
C SER A 57 -9.32 17.05 -0.13
N GLU A 58 -9.11 18.30 0.28
CA GLU A 58 -9.93 18.95 1.31
C GLU A 58 -11.44 18.93 0.98
N GLN A 59 -11.80 19.12 -0.30
CA GLN A 59 -13.20 19.07 -0.73
C GLN A 59 -13.83 17.69 -0.47
N ASN A 60 -13.10 16.61 -0.75
CA ASN A 60 -13.57 15.25 -0.51
C ASN A 60 -13.70 14.94 0.98
N VAL A 61 -12.72 15.36 1.79
CA VAL A 61 -12.78 15.23 3.26
C VAL A 61 -13.96 16.02 3.83
N ARG A 62 -14.15 17.27 3.38
CA ARG A 62 -15.29 18.09 3.80
C ARG A 62 -16.62 17.43 3.46
N SER A 63 -16.76 16.91 2.25
CA SER A 63 -17.95 16.15 1.81
C SER A 63 -18.19 14.93 2.70
N LEU A 64 -17.14 14.18 3.02
CA LEU A 64 -17.19 12.98 3.86
C LEU A 64 -17.60 13.30 5.32
N LEU A 65 -16.96 14.29 5.94
CA LEU A 65 -17.23 14.68 7.32
C LEU A 65 -18.60 15.35 7.49
N ASN A 66 -19.09 16.06 6.47
CA ASN A 66 -20.43 16.66 6.49
C ASN A 66 -21.56 15.62 6.50
N LYS A 67 -21.30 14.38 6.06
CA LYS A 67 -22.29 13.28 6.14
C LYS A 67 -22.49 12.77 7.57
N VAL A 68 -21.57 13.09 8.48
CA VAL A 68 -21.62 12.69 9.89
C VAL A 68 -22.11 13.88 10.71
N ILE A 69 -23.37 13.85 11.14
CA ILE A 69 -23.97 14.89 11.97
C ILE A 69 -23.71 14.54 13.44
N TRP A 70 -23.09 15.45 14.18
CA TRP A 70 -22.96 15.35 15.64
C TRP A 70 -24.06 16.19 16.31
N LYS A 71 -24.36 15.92 17.58
CA LYS A 71 -25.53 16.43 18.33
C LYS A 71 -25.83 17.93 18.08
N LYS A 72 -27.12 18.30 18.07
CA LYS A 72 -27.63 19.69 17.98
C LYS A 72 -27.18 20.46 16.71
N ASN A 73 -27.24 19.85 15.53
CA ASN A 73 -26.91 20.47 14.22
C ASN A 73 -25.45 20.90 14.00
N LYS A 74 -24.48 20.53 14.86
CA LYS A 74 -23.04 20.78 14.60
C LYS A 74 -22.49 19.66 13.72
N LYS A 75 -21.87 20.00 12.59
CA LYS A 75 -21.31 18.97 11.68
C LYS A 75 -19.95 18.52 12.20
N THR A 76 -19.60 17.26 11.93
CA THR A 76 -18.28 16.72 12.29
C THR A 76 -17.15 17.53 11.66
N TYR A 77 -17.37 18.10 10.47
CA TYR A 77 -16.40 18.99 9.82
C TYR A 77 -16.10 20.25 10.65
N ASP A 78 -17.10 20.84 11.31
CA ASP A 78 -16.91 22.07 12.07
C ASP A 78 -16.00 21.81 13.29
N ILE A 79 -16.19 20.67 13.95
CA ILE A 79 -15.33 20.21 15.06
C ILE A 79 -13.93 19.90 14.54
N PHE A 80 -13.81 19.16 13.44
CA PHE A 80 -12.51 18.87 12.83
C PHE A 80 -11.73 20.16 12.48
N HIS A 81 -12.42 21.15 11.90
CA HIS A 81 -11.80 22.41 11.51
C HIS A 81 -11.29 23.21 12.71
N GLU A 82 -12.02 23.20 13.83
CA GLU A 82 -11.62 23.83 15.10
C GLU A 82 -10.31 23.24 15.65
N PHE A 83 -10.11 21.93 15.49
CA PHE A 83 -8.97 21.19 16.04
C PHE A 83 -8.00 20.66 14.99
N ASN A 84 -7.95 21.25 13.78
CA ASN A 84 -7.20 20.70 12.66
C ASN A 84 -5.70 20.50 12.98
N HIS A 85 -5.12 21.35 13.82
CA HIS A 85 -3.71 21.32 14.22
C HIS A 85 -3.32 19.98 14.87
N LEU A 86 -4.26 19.26 15.48
CA LEU A 86 -4.03 17.93 16.06
C LEU A 86 -3.85 16.82 15.00
N PHE A 87 -4.31 17.07 13.78
CA PHE A 87 -4.30 16.12 12.67
C PHE A 87 -3.09 16.28 11.75
N HIS A 88 -2.30 17.34 11.94
CA HIS A 88 -1.15 17.63 11.10
C HIS A 88 -0.01 16.65 11.37
N LYS A 89 0.60 16.17 10.29
CA LYS A 89 1.83 15.37 10.29
C LYS A 89 2.89 16.12 9.49
N ILE A 90 4.14 16.07 9.93
CA ILE A 90 5.26 16.78 9.28
C ILE A 90 5.62 16.16 7.92
N GLY A 91 5.16 14.94 7.67
CA GLY A 91 5.38 14.22 6.44
C GLY A 91 4.79 12.82 6.52
N ILE A 92 4.94 12.10 5.42
CA ILE A 92 4.45 10.74 5.24
C ILE A 92 5.63 9.87 4.85
N LYS A 93 5.69 8.66 5.39
CA LYS A 93 6.58 7.60 4.93
C LYS A 93 5.82 6.30 4.90
N PHE A 94 6.28 5.36 4.08
CA PHE A 94 5.73 4.03 4.09
C PHE A 94 5.77 3.42 5.50
N TYR A 95 6.92 3.50 6.17
CA TYR A 95 7.08 3.12 7.56
C TYR A 95 8.01 4.10 8.29
N SER A 96 7.56 4.66 9.42
CA SER A 96 8.33 5.60 10.24
C SER A 96 8.18 5.33 11.73
N LYS A 97 9.29 5.49 12.45
CA LYS A 97 9.33 5.49 13.92
C LYS A 97 9.13 6.88 14.52
N ASN A 98 9.10 7.93 13.69
CA ASN A 98 8.87 9.30 14.13
C ASN A 98 7.36 9.54 14.33
N PRO A 99 6.88 9.84 15.54
CA PRO A 99 5.44 10.03 15.81
C PRO A 99 4.83 11.24 15.07
N ASN A 100 5.66 12.19 14.63
CA ASN A 100 5.22 13.35 13.86
C ASN A 100 5.04 13.03 12.36
N GLU A 101 5.62 11.93 11.88
CA GLU A 101 5.39 11.43 10.53
C GLU A 101 4.23 10.42 10.54
N PHE A 102 3.50 10.34 9.44
CA PHE A 102 2.49 9.30 9.26
C PHE A 102 3.13 8.05 8.64
N SER A 103 2.86 6.88 9.21
CA SER A 103 3.21 5.58 8.63
C SER A 103 2.05 5.02 7.84
N ILE A 104 2.26 4.76 6.55
CA ILE A 104 1.24 4.18 5.67
C ILE A 104 1.06 2.68 5.96
N PHE A 105 2.16 2.01 6.33
CA PHE A 105 2.16 0.65 6.79
C PHE A 105 1.50 0.55 8.17
N GLN A 106 0.42 -0.21 8.25
CA GLN A 106 -0.43 -0.39 9.44
C GLN A 106 -0.29 -1.81 10.02
N GLY A 107 0.67 -2.58 9.54
CA GLY A 107 0.84 -4.01 9.85
C GLY A 107 0.40 -4.90 8.68
N LEU A 108 0.78 -6.18 8.75
CA LEU A 108 0.30 -7.20 7.82
C LEU A 108 -1.09 -7.67 8.22
N LYS A 109 -1.80 -8.32 7.28
CA LYS A 109 -3.08 -8.99 7.55
C LYS A 109 -2.95 -10.07 8.63
N TYR A 110 -1.80 -10.74 8.66
CA TYR A 110 -1.53 -11.88 9.53
C TYR A 110 -0.51 -11.53 10.62
N ASN A 111 -0.67 -12.14 11.79
CA ASN A 111 0.28 -12.02 12.90
C ASN A 111 1.42 -13.04 12.74
N VAL A 112 2.59 -12.69 13.29
CA VAL A 112 3.70 -13.65 13.43
C VAL A 112 3.29 -14.74 14.42
N LEU A 113 3.48 -16.00 14.01
CA LEU A 113 3.18 -17.16 14.84
C LEU A 113 4.40 -17.53 15.69
N GLU A 114 4.17 -17.94 16.95
CA GLU A 114 5.23 -18.45 17.82
C GLU A 114 5.68 -19.87 17.45
N GLN A 115 4.77 -20.65 16.86
CA GLN A 115 5.00 -22.02 16.42
C GLN A 115 4.62 -22.18 14.95
N ILE A 116 5.42 -22.92 14.21
CA ILE A 116 5.25 -23.16 12.77
C ILE A 116 4.74 -24.59 12.59
N ASP A 117 3.63 -24.73 11.88
CA ASP A 117 3.15 -26.03 11.39
C ASP A 117 3.80 -26.34 10.03
N MET A 118 4.80 -27.22 10.05
CA MET A 118 5.52 -27.59 8.83
C MET A 118 4.62 -28.26 7.79
N SER A 119 3.56 -28.97 8.20
CA SER A 119 2.67 -29.67 7.26
C SER A 119 1.92 -28.73 6.31
N ILE A 120 1.74 -27.47 6.73
CA ILE A 120 1.12 -26.42 5.92
C ILE A 120 2.16 -25.78 5.00
N ILE A 121 3.33 -25.40 5.55
CA ILE A 121 4.33 -24.62 4.80
C ILE A 121 5.15 -25.47 3.82
N GLU A 122 5.30 -26.77 4.07
CA GLU A 122 6.06 -27.70 3.22
C GLU A 122 5.57 -27.68 1.78
N GLN A 123 4.26 -27.54 1.53
CA GLN A 123 3.73 -27.46 0.18
C GLN A 123 4.18 -26.19 -0.55
N PHE A 124 4.26 -25.06 0.15
CA PHE A 124 4.78 -23.82 -0.41
C PHE A 124 6.29 -23.93 -0.64
N LEU A 125 7.04 -24.47 0.32
CA LEU A 125 8.48 -24.68 0.19
C LEU A 125 8.83 -25.64 -0.96
N GLY A 126 8.05 -26.70 -1.14
CA GLY A 126 8.17 -27.62 -2.28
C GLY A 126 7.88 -26.95 -3.61
N LEU A 127 6.84 -26.11 -3.70
CA LEU A 127 6.61 -25.27 -4.88
C LEU A 127 7.83 -24.40 -5.20
N VAL A 128 8.41 -23.75 -4.18
CA VAL A 128 9.59 -22.89 -4.38
C VAL A 128 10.80 -23.71 -4.84
N LYS A 129 11.08 -24.86 -4.22
CA LYS A 129 12.22 -25.71 -4.56
C LYS A 129 12.07 -26.37 -5.92
N ASP A 130 11.00 -27.13 -6.10
CA ASP A 130 10.86 -28.03 -7.25
C ASP A 130 10.51 -27.26 -8.51
N THR A 131 9.65 -26.24 -8.40
CA THR A 131 9.12 -25.51 -9.56
C THR A 131 9.84 -24.21 -9.82
N ILE A 132 9.98 -23.35 -8.80
CA ILE A 132 10.49 -21.99 -9.00
C ILE A 132 12.02 -22.00 -9.13
N ALA A 133 12.71 -22.75 -8.28
CA ALA A 133 14.16 -22.92 -8.32
C ALA A 133 14.60 -24.08 -9.22
N ALA A 134 13.68 -24.93 -9.69
CA ALA A 134 13.98 -26.09 -10.51
C ALA A 134 15.02 -27.04 -9.86
N ASP A 135 14.89 -27.26 -8.55
CA ASP A 135 15.80 -28.04 -7.70
C ASP A 135 17.25 -27.51 -7.62
N ASP A 136 17.48 -26.26 -8.06
CA ASP A 136 18.74 -25.55 -7.82
C ASP A 136 18.77 -24.99 -6.40
N GLU A 137 19.60 -25.58 -5.54
CA GLU A 137 19.67 -25.22 -4.12
C GLU A 137 20.12 -23.77 -3.90
N VAL A 138 21.00 -23.22 -4.77
CA VAL A 138 21.49 -21.84 -4.65
C VAL A 138 20.37 -20.86 -4.97
N VAL A 139 19.59 -21.13 -6.02
CA VAL A 139 18.42 -20.31 -6.38
C VAL A 139 17.34 -20.42 -5.32
N TYR A 140 17.10 -21.63 -4.80
CA TYR A 140 16.14 -21.88 -3.73
C TYR A 140 16.45 -21.07 -2.48
N GLU A 141 17.68 -21.17 -1.96
CA GLU A 141 18.13 -20.40 -0.81
C GLU A 141 18.05 -18.89 -1.07
N TYR A 142 18.43 -18.44 -2.27
CA TYR A 142 18.32 -17.03 -2.65
C TYR A 142 16.88 -16.52 -2.58
N ILE A 143 15.91 -17.26 -3.12
CA ILE A 143 14.50 -16.88 -3.09
C ILE A 143 13.99 -16.78 -1.66
N LEU A 144 14.32 -17.76 -0.81
CA LEU A 144 13.90 -17.73 0.61
C LEU A 144 14.52 -16.56 1.37
N ASN A 145 15.81 -16.29 1.17
CA ASN A 145 16.49 -15.16 1.79
C ASN A 145 15.92 -13.83 1.30
N TRP A 146 15.60 -13.72 0.01
CA TRP A 146 14.95 -12.53 -0.56
C TRP A 146 13.55 -12.32 0.03
N LEU A 147 12.74 -13.38 0.18
CA LEU A 147 11.43 -13.32 0.84
C LEU A 147 11.54 -12.92 2.32
N ALA A 148 12.49 -13.51 3.05
CA ALA A 148 12.75 -13.15 4.45
C ALA A 148 13.16 -11.68 4.56
N TRP A 149 14.01 -11.20 3.66
CA TRP A 149 14.50 -9.83 3.67
C TRP A 149 13.36 -8.81 3.45
N ILE A 150 12.47 -9.02 2.48
CA ILE A 150 11.35 -8.09 2.21
C ILE A 150 10.34 -8.05 3.38
N VAL A 151 10.17 -9.15 4.12
CA VAL A 151 9.31 -9.19 5.32
C VAL A 151 9.97 -8.48 6.50
N GLN A 152 11.29 -8.61 6.65
CA GLN A 152 12.03 -8.01 7.76
C GLN A 152 12.33 -6.51 7.56
N ASN A 153 12.43 -6.05 6.32
CA ASN A 153 12.84 -4.69 5.95
C ASN A 153 11.69 -3.92 5.29
N ILE A 154 10.53 -3.91 5.93
CA ILE A 154 9.34 -3.21 5.45
C ILE A 154 9.63 -1.72 5.23
N GLY A 155 9.31 -1.23 4.03
CA GLY A 155 9.53 0.15 3.62
C GLY A 155 10.88 0.42 2.96
N GLU A 156 11.74 -0.59 2.83
CA GLU A 156 12.98 -0.50 2.06
C GLU A 156 12.84 -1.31 0.76
N LYS A 157 13.37 -0.77 -0.34
CA LYS A 157 13.41 -1.49 -1.61
C LYS A 157 14.53 -2.51 -1.60
N SER A 158 14.24 -3.73 -2.06
CA SER A 158 15.25 -4.79 -2.22
C SER A 158 16.28 -4.48 -3.30
N GLY A 159 15.98 -3.55 -4.22
CA GLY A 159 16.84 -3.24 -5.37
C GLY A 159 16.89 -4.35 -6.41
N VAL A 160 16.10 -5.42 -6.25
CA VAL A 160 16.11 -6.60 -7.13
C VAL A 160 14.68 -7.02 -7.48
N SER A 161 14.48 -7.42 -8.73
CA SER A 161 13.23 -7.98 -9.23
C SER A 161 13.47 -9.36 -9.85
N PRO A 162 13.14 -10.47 -9.15
CA PRO A 162 13.23 -11.81 -9.71
C PRO A 162 12.31 -11.98 -10.92
N VAL A 163 12.80 -12.60 -11.98
CA VAL A 163 12.03 -12.86 -13.21
C VAL A 163 11.78 -14.36 -13.34
N LEU A 164 10.51 -14.75 -13.35
CA LEU A 164 10.10 -16.15 -13.46
C LEU A 164 9.77 -16.50 -14.92
N ILE A 165 10.64 -17.30 -15.55
CA ILE A 165 10.48 -17.76 -16.94
C ILE A 165 10.14 -19.24 -16.93
N GLY A 166 9.09 -19.64 -17.64
CA GLY A 166 8.71 -21.04 -17.77
C GLY A 166 7.37 -21.18 -18.49
N THR A 167 6.95 -22.42 -18.77
CA THR A 167 5.66 -22.69 -19.41
C THR A 167 4.48 -22.27 -18.54
N GLN A 168 3.32 -22.06 -19.16
CA GLN A 168 2.08 -21.75 -18.44
C GLN A 168 1.63 -22.98 -17.63
N GLY A 169 1.00 -22.75 -16.47
CA GLY A 169 0.43 -23.81 -15.64
C GLY A 169 1.41 -24.47 -14.66
N ILE A 170 2.70 -24.07 -14.65
CA ILE A 170 3.70 -24.68 -13.75
C ILE A 170 3.58 -24.23 -12.29
N GLY A 171 2.83 -23.17 -11.98
CA GLY A 171 2.66 -22.70 -10.59
C GLY A 171 3.28 -21.33 -10.26
N LYS A 172 3.86 -20.62 -11.24
CA LYS A 172 4.39 -19.25 -11.04
C LYS A 172 3.39 -18.31 -10.36
N THR A 173 2.13 -18.34 -10.80
CA THR A 173 1.06 -17.51 -10.24
C THR A 173 0.69 -17.93 -8.82
N MET A 174 0.75 -19.23 -8.49
CA MET A 174 0.49 -19.70 -7.11
C MET A 174 1.55 -19.15 -6.15
N PHE A 175 2.82 -19.18 -6.57
CA PHE A 175 3.93 -18.58 -5.80
C PHE A 175 3.70 -17.09 -5.56
N THR A 176 3.42 -16.31 -6.61
CA THR A 176 3.22 -14.87 -6.47
C THR A 176 1.95 -14.51 -5.70
N ASN A 177 0.87 -15.29 -5.83
CA ASN A 177 -0.38 -15.06 -5.12
C ASN A 177 -0.22 -15.23 -3.61
N ALA A 178 0.53 -16.24 -3.16
CA ALA A 178 0.81 -16.43 -1.74
C ALA A 178 1.54 -15.21 -1.13
N ILE A 179 2.50 -14.65 -1.85
CA ILE A 179 3.24 -13.45 -1.43
C ILE A 179 2.31 -12.22 -1.46
N CYS A 180 1.49 -12.07 -2.50
CA CYS A 180 0.51 -11.00 -2.56
C CYS A 180 -0.49 -11.04 -1.39
N GLU A 181 -0.94 -12.23 -0.99
CA GLU A 181 -1.83 -12.41 0.16
C GLU A 181 -1.12 -12.10 1.49
N LEU A 182 0.15 -12.48 1.64
CA LEU A 182 0.96 -12.10 2.81
C LEU A 182 1.02 -10.57 2.97
N PHE A 183 1.18 -9.86 1.85
CA PHE A 183 1.22 -8.41 1.78
C PHE A 183 -0.12 -7.80 1.34
N ALA A 184 -1.26 -8.41 1.68
CA ALA A 184 -2.58 -7.91 1.30
C ALA A 184 -2.72 -6.40 1.63
N GLY A 185 -3.23 -5.63 0.67
CA GLY A 185 -3.34 -4.16 0.70
C GLY A 185 -2.04 -3.38 0.49
N TYR A 186 -0.88 -4.05 0.55
CA TYR A 186 0.43 -3.53 0.15
C TYR A 186 1.01 -4.27 -1.05
N SER A 187 0.20 -5.07 -1.74
CA SER A 187 0.61 -5.80 -2.93
C SER A 187 -0.32 -5.54 -4.12
N VAL A 188 0.21 -5.71 -5.33
CA VAL A 188 -0.59 -5.65 -6.57
C VAL A 188 -0.31 -6.89 -7.41
N PRO A 189 -1.25 -7.85 -7.47
CA PRO A 189 -1.14 -9.00 -8.35
C PRO A 189 -1.44 -8.61 -9.81
N ASN A 190 -0.87 -9.36 -10.75
CA ASN A 190 -1.28 -9.40 -12.17
C ASN A 190 -1.36 -8.04 -12.88
N ILE A 191 -0.32 -7.20 -12.77
CA ILE A 191 -0.22 -5.97 -13.55
C ILE A 191 -0.02 -6.35 -15.02
N SER A 192 -1.06 -6.14 -15.83
CA SER A 192 -1.18 -6.66 -17.20
C SER A 192 -0.61 -5.72 -18.27
N SER A 193 -0.21 -4.51 -17.92
CA SER A 193 0.32 -3.52 -18.86
C SER A 193 1.47 -2.75 -18.28
N MET A 194 2.49 -2.52 -19.11
CA MET A 194 3.64 -1.67 -18.78
C MET A 194 3.22 -0.23 -18.49
N GLU A 195 2.16 0.25 -19.14
CA GLU A 195 1.65 1.63 -18.95
C GLU A 195 1.21 1.89 -17.51
N LEU A 196 0.72 0.87 -16.79
CA LEU A 196 0.33 1.00 -15.39
C LEU A 196 1.54 1.14 -14.44
N LEU A 197 2.73 0.78 -14.90
CA LEU A 197 3.99 0.90 -14.15
C LEU A 197 4.78 2.15 -14.56
N THR A 198 4.93 2.36 -15.87
CA THR A 198 5.87 3.31 -16.46
C THR A 198 5.20 4.52 -17.12
N GLY A 199 3.86 4.54 -17.13
CA GLY A 199 3.06 5.63 -17.66
C GLY A 199 3.05 6.86 -16.75
N THR A 200 2.35 7.89 -17.18
CA THR A 200 2.28 9.17 -16.47
C THR A 200 1.56 9.07 -15.13
N TYR A 201 0.58 8.16 -14.99
CA TYR A 201 -0.14 7.92 -13.75
C TYR A 201 0.25 6.56 -13.19
N ASN A 202 1.04 6.56 -12.13
CA ASN A 202 1.69 5.37 -11.55
C ASN A 202 1.22 5.10 -10.10
N GLN A 203 0.04 5.61 -9.73
CA GLN A 203 -0.56 5.40 -8.41
C GLN A 203 -0.75 3.94 -8.00
N LEU A 204 -0.75 3.01 -8.97
CA LEU A 204 -0.92 1.59 -8.70
C LEU A 204 0.20 1.03 -7.82
N ILE A 205 1.43 1.52 -8.02
CA ILE A 205 2.62 1.07 -7.28
C ILE A 205 2.93 1.92 -6.05
N GLU A 206 2.16 2.97 -5.82
CA GLU A 206 2.27 3.78 -4.61
C GLU A 206 1.92 2.94 -3.39
N ASP A 207 2.72 3.06 -2.34
CA ASP A 207 2.52 2.37 -1.07
C ASP A 207 2.43 0.84 -1.21
N LYS A 208 3.21 0.27 -2.14
CA LYS A 208 3.30 -1.17 -2.32
C LYS A 208 4.67 -1.70 -1.92
N VAL A 209 4.65 -2.84 -1.23
CA VAL A 209 5.82 -3.67 -0.93
C VAL A 209 6.10 -4.62 -2.08
N PHE A 210 5.05 -5.14 -2.73
CA PHE A 210 5.19 -6.18 -3.75
C PHE A 210 4.28 -5.93 -4.95
N ALA A 211 4.81 -6.06 -6.16
CA ALA A 211 4.04 -5.90 -7.39
C ALA A 211 4.40 -7.04 -8.34
N VAL A 212 3.40 -7.59 -9.03
CA VAL A 212 3.57 -8.72 -9.94
C VAL A 212 3.17 -8.29 -11.34
N PRO A 213 4.11 -7.80 -12.16
CA PRO A 213 3.87 -7.58 -13.57
C PRO A 213 3.81 -8.92 -14.30
N ASN A 214 2.64 -9.26 -14.83
CA ASN A 214 2.44 -10.53 -15.52
C ASN A 214 2.39 -10.29 -17.03
N GLU A 215 3.22 -11.05 -17.77
CA GLU A 215 3.30 -10.99 -19.23
C GLU A 215 3.38 -9.57 -19.79
N LEU A 216 4.28 -8.74 -19.23
CA LEU A 216 4.53 -7.39 -19.74
C LEU A 216 5.01 -7.48 -21.20
N ARG A 217 4.07 -7.38 -22.14
CA ARG A 217 4.38 -7.29 -23.55
C ARG A 217 5.00 -5.92 -23.78
N ASN A 218 6.22 -5.91 -24.32
CA ASN A 218 6.82 -4.70 -24.85
C ASN A 218 6.01 -4.25 -26.08
N ILE A 219 5.05 -3.35 -25.87
CA ILE A 219 4.31 -2.70 -26.97
C ILE A 219 5.19 -1.54 -27.48
N GLY A 220 5.85 -1.72 -28.63
CA GLY A 220 6.57 -0.64 -29.31
C GLY A 220 7.80 -1.07 -30.13
N ASP A 221 8.26 -0.18 -31.00
CA ASP A 221 9.53 -0.30 -31.74
C ASP A 221 10.75 -0.20 -30.79
N GLY A 222 11.97 -0.32 -31.32
CA GLY A 222 13.19 -0.36 -30.51
C GLY A 222 13.39 0.81 -29.54
N SER A 223 12.80 1.98 -29.81
CA SER A 223 12.92 3.17 -28.97
C SER A 223 12.10 3.07 -27.67
N ASN A 224 10.88 2.51 -27.75
CA ASN A 224 10.00 2.29 -26.60
C ASN A 224 10.52 1.20 -25.66
N LYS A 225 11.25 0.21 -26.18
CA LYS A 225 11.86 -0.86 -25.37
C LYS A 225 12.93 -0.30 -24.41
N GLN A 226 13.82 0.55 -24.93
CA GLN A 226 14.88 1.15 -24.10
C GLN A 226 14.28 2.05 -23.01
N SER A 227 13.32 2.92 -23.39
CA SER A 227 12.65 3.81 -22.45
C SER A 227 11.96 3.06 -21.31
N ASN A 228 11.24 1.97 -21.61
CA ASN A 228 10.58 1.17 -20.59
C ASN A 228 11.58 0.44 -19.68
N SER A 229 12.69 -0.05 -20.23
CA SER A 229 13.76 -0.69 -19.45
C SER A 229 14.37 0.29 -18.45
N ASP A 230 14.68 1.52 -18.88
CA ASP A 230 15.27 2.54 -18.00
C ASP A 230 14.30 2.92 -16.89
N LYS A 231 13.01 3.08 -17.20
CA LYS A 231 11.97 3.36 -16.20
C LYS A 231 11.82 2.22 -15.19
N LEU A 232 11.79 0.95 -15.64
CA LEU A 232 11.72 -0.19 -14.73
C LEU A 232 12.93 -0.25 -13.81
N LYS A 233 14.13 0.01 -14.34
CA LYS A 233 15.34 0.07 -13.52
C LYS A 233 15.20 1.12 -12.43
N THR A 234 14.79 2.34 -12.78
CA THR A 234 14.51 3.41 -11.82
C THR A 234 13.49 2.98 -10.76
N LEU A 235 12.39 2.33 -11.15
CA LEU A 235 11.38 1.85 -10.21
C LEU A 235 11.95 0.84 -9.19
N ILE A 236 12.84 -0.05 -9.65
CA ILE A 236 13.45 -1.09 -8.83
C ILE A 236 14.54 -0.51 -7.92
N THR A 237 15.40 0.38 -8.42
CA THR A 237 16.64 0.78 -7.73
C THR A 237 16.58 2.12 -7.01
N GLU A 238 15.77 3.08 -7.49
CA GLU A 238 15.73 4.41 -6.87
C GLU A 238 14.98 4.37 -5.54
N LYS A 239 15.57 4.99 -4.53
CA LYS A 239 14.97 5.07 -3.18
C LYS A 239 13.62 5.77 -3.19
N TYR A 240 13.48 6.80 -4.02
CA TYR A 240 12.25 7.58 -4.13
C TYR A 240 11.81 7.69 -5.58
N ILE A 241 10.51 7.61 -5.82
CA ILE A 241 9.90 7.79 -7.13
C ILE A 241 8.82 8.86 -7.06
N ALA A 242 8.65 9.62 -8.15
CA ALA A 242 7.55 10.57 -8.24
C ALA A 242 6.25 9.82 -8.50
N ILE A 243 5.23 10.05 -7.66
CA ILE A 243 3.89 9.53 -7.85
C ILE A 243 2.98 10.60 -8.41
N ARG A 244 2.22 10.21 -9.43
CA ARG A 244 1.25 11.04 -10.11
C ARG A 244 -0.13 10.39 -10.04
N GLN A 245 -1.03 11.11 -9.40
CA GLN A 245 -2.42 10.75 -9.17
C GLN A 245 -3.34 11.82 -9.74
N LYS A 246 -4.54 11.43 -10.17
CA LYS A 246 -5.54 12.43 -10.59
C LYS A 246 -6.04 13.21 -9.38
N TYR A 247 -6.10 14.52 -9.49
CA TYR A 247 -6.62 15.44 -8.46
C TYR A 247 -5.83 15.49 -7.14
N ILE A 248 -4.63 14.90 -7.10
CA ILE A 248 -3.71 14.93 -5.95
C ILE A 248 -2.39 15.52 -6.45
N PRO A 249 -1.73 16.42 -5.70
CA PRO A 249 -0.43 16.95 -6.07
C PRO A 249 0.64 15.86 -6.25
N GLU A 250 1.56 16.06 -7.20
CA GLU A 250 2.70 15.18 -7.35
C GLU A 250 3.55 15.18 -6.08
N HIS A 251 3.92 13.99 -5.61
CA HIS A 251 4.73 13.80 -4.42
C HIS A 251 5.70 12.63 -4.60
N MET A 252 6.71 12.57 -3.72
CA MET A 252 7.71 11.49 -3.76
C MET A 252 7.30 10.42 -2.75
N THR A 253 7.35 9.16 -3.14
CA THR A 253 7.25 8.00 -2.25
C THR A 253 8.49 7.13 -2.32
#